data_AF-A0A1H6G2T4-F1
#
_entry.id   AF-A0A1H6G2T4-F1
#
_cell.length_a   1.000
_cell.length_b   1.000
_cell.length_c   1.000
_cell.angle_alpha   90.00
_cell.angle_beta   90.00
_cell.angle_gamma   90.00
#
_symmetry.space_group_name_H-M   'P 1'
#
loop_
_entity.id
_entity.type
_entity.pdbx_description
1 polymer ?
#
loop_
_entity_poly.entity_id
_entity_poly.type
_entity_poly.pdbx_seq_one_letter_code
_entity_poly.pdbx_strand_id
1 'polypeptide(L)' 'MTYQFECSTGPCQFLIRSSSADEVERLVRAHVRMTHNGRIDPADLEREVERIEAA' A
#
# COMPACT_ATOMS: atom_id res chain seq x y z
N MET A 1 3.52 1.45 15.93
CA MET A 1 2.68 2.06 14.87
C MET A 1 2.46 1.01 13.80
N THR A 2 1.24 0.92 13.30
CA THR A 2 0.89 -0.01 12.22
C THR A 2 0.61 0.81 10.97
N TYR A 3 1.18 0.39 9.85
CA TYR A 3 0.94 0.97 8.53
C TYR A 3 0.04 0.04 7.75
N GLN A 4 -0.94 0.61 7.05
CA GLN A 4 -1.91 -0.10 6.23
C GLN A 4 -1.89 0.47 4.82
N PHE A 5 -2.10 -0.38 3.82
CA PHE A 5 -2.51 0.06 2.48
C PHE A 5 -3.63 -0.84 1.97
N GLU A 6 -4.61 -0.24 1.32
CA GLU A 6 -5.73 -0.93 0.68
C GLU A 6 -5.78 -0.54 -0.80
N CYS A 7 -5.70 -1.53 -1.69
CA CYS A 7 -5.88 -1.29 -3.11
C CYS A 7 -7.37 -1.24 -3.44
N SER A 8 -7.82 -0.12 -3.99
CA SER A 8 -9.19 0.08 -4.48
C SER A 8 -9.28 0.07 -6.01
N THR A 9 -8.26 -0.47 -6.70
CA THR A 9 -8.19 -0.51 -8.16
C THR A 9 -9.07 -1.63 -8.72
N GLY A 10 -10.26 -1.25 -9.21
CA GLY A 10 -11.19 -2.17 -9.88
C GLY A 10 -11.65 -3.30 -8.94
N PRO A 11 -11.62 -4.58 -9.36
CA PRO A 11 -12.01 -5.71 -8.52
C PRO A 11 -10.90 -6.18 -7.57
N CYS A 12 -9.78 -5.45 -7.46
CA CYS A 12 -8.68 -5.86 -6.59
C CYS A 12 -9.05 -5.68 -5.11
N GLN A 13 -8.86 -6.73 -4.32
CA GLN A 13 -9.11 -6.75 -2.87
C GLN A 13 -7.79 -7.04 -2.14
N PHE A 14 -6.80 -6.17 -2.35
CA PHE A 14 -5.50 -6.30 -1.73
C PHE A 14 -5.38 -5.37 -0.52
N LEU A 15 -5.16 -5.94 0.66
CA LEU A 15 -4.92 -5.23 1.90
C LEU A 15 -3.58 -5.70 2.48
N ILE A 16 -2.74 -4.74 2.88
CA ILE A 16 -1.52 -5.04 3.62
C ILE A 16 -1.48 -4.25 4.93
N ARG A 17 -0.99 -4.90 5.99
CA ARG A 17 -0.69 -4.28 7.28
C ARG A 17 0.70 -4.71 7.74
N SER A 18 1.54 -3.77 8.13
CA SER A 18 2.85 -4.04 8.72
C SER A 18 3.21 -2.99 9.76
N SER A 19 4.12 -3.32 10.67
CA SER A 19 4.75 -2.35 11.57
C SER A 19 5.82 -1.49 10.89
N SER A 20 6.15 -1.75 9.62
CA SER A 20 7.16 -1.02 8.84
C SER A 20 6.56 -0.34 7.61
N ALA A 21 6.73 0.98 7.51
CA ALA A 21 6.31 1.75 6.34
C ALA A 21 7.05 1.30 5.08
N ASP A 22 8.37 1.12 5.16
CA ASP A 22 9.20 0.69 4.03
C ASP A 22 8.81 -0.69 3.47
N GLU A 23 8.29 -1.56 4.34
CA GLU A 23 7.78 -2.87 3.94
C GLU A 23 6.44 -2.73 3.20
N VAL A 24 5.51 -1.93 3.73
CA VAL A 24 4.25 -1.62 3.05
C VAL A 24 4.54 -1.03 1.67
N GLU A 25 5.38 0.00 1.58
CA GLU A 25 5.71 0.65 0.31
C GLU A 25 6.28 -0.30 -0.74
N ARG A 26 7.22 -1.16 -0.34
CA ARG A 26 7.82 -2.16 -1.24
C ARG A 26 6.79 -3.13 -1.78
N LEU A 27 5.90 -3.61 -0.91
CA LEU A 27 4.87 -4.59 -1.28
C LEU A 27 3.78 -3.96 -2.15
N VAL A 28 3.39 -2.72 -1.89
CA VAL A 28 2.45 -1.98 -2.75
C VAL A 28 3.03 -1.74 -4.14
N ARG A 29 4.29 -1.28 -4.24
CA ARG A 29 4.95 -1.09 -5.55
C ARG A 29 5.04 -2.39 -6.34
N ALA A 30 5.39 -3.49 -5.67
CA ALA A 30 5.42 -4.81 -6.29
C ALA A 30 4.03 -5.24 -6.77
N HIS A 31 3.01 -5.06 -5.93
CA HIS A 31 1.62 -5.36 -6.24
C HIS A 31 1.12 -4.59 -7.46
N VAL A 32 1.26 -3.26 -7.49
CA VAL A 32 0.82 -2.42 -8.62
C VAL A 32 1.52 -2.83 -9.92
N ARG A 33 2.82 -3.13 -9.84
CA ARG A 33 3.59 -3.57 -11.00
C ARG A 33 3.13 -4.93 -11.52
N MET A 34 2.89 -5.90 -10.64
CA MET A 34 2.60 -7.29 -11.03
C MET A 34 1.12 -7.52 -11.34
N THR A 35 0.22 -6.88 -10.61
CA THR A 35 -1.23 -7.11 -10.70
C THR A 35 -1.93 -6.11 -11.62
N HIS A 36 -1.47 -4.86 -11.63
CA HIS A 36 -2.10 -3.80 -12.43
C HIS A 36 -1.27 -3.41 -13.67
N ASN A 37 -0.08 -4.00 -13.85
CA ASN A 37 0.90 -3.62 -14.87
C ASN A 37 1.16 -2.10 -14.89
N GLY A 38 1.04 -1.47 -13.71
CA GLY A 38 1.06 -0.03 -13.53
C GLY A 38 2.30 0.45 -12.79
N ARG A 39 2.33 1.75 -12.51
CA ARG A 39 3.27 2.38 -11.59
C ARG A 39 2.48 3.29 -10.66
N ILE A 40 2.87 3.31 -9.40
CA ILE A 40 2.36 4.23 -8.40
C ILE A 40 3.43 5.29 -8.12
N ASP A 41 3.02 6.56 -8.12
CA ASP A 41 3.93 7.65 -7.76
C ASP A 41 4.22 7.59 -6.25
N PRO A 42 5.46 7.90 -5.80
CA PRO A 42 5.76 7.97 -4.38
C PRO A 42 4.80 8.87 -3.59
N ALA A 43 4.34 10.00 -4.16
CA ALA A 43 3.43 10.91 -3.46
C ALA A 43 2.02 10.33 -3.29
N ASP A 44 1.56 9.53 -4.26
CA ASP A 44 0.29 8.81 -4.15
C ASP A 44 0.40 7.68 -3.13
N LEU A 45 1.53 6.97 -3.13
CA LEU A 45 1.82 5.90 -2.18
C LEU A 45 1.80 6.41 -0.72
N GLU A 46 2.49 7.52 -0.43
CA GLU A 46 2.49 8.12 0.90
C GLU A 46 1.09 8.58 1.35
N ARG A 47 0.23 9.00 0.41
CA ARG A 47 -1.16 9.37 0.69
C ARG A 47 -2.06 8.18 0.97
N GLU A 48 -1.86 7.06 0.27
CA GLU A 48 -2.69 5.86 0.39
C GLU A 48 -2.24 4.93 1.52
N VAL A 49 -0.99 5.05 1.98
CA VAL A 49 -0.51 4.35 3.18
C VAL A 49 -1.06 5.04 4.44
N GLU A 50 -2.06 4.42 5.04
CA GLU A 50 -2.66 4.89 6.28
C GLU A 50 -1.81 4.47 7.49
N ARG A 51 -1.50 5.45 8.36
CA ARG A 51 -0.86 5.19 9.65
C ARG A 51 -1.95 4.96 10.71
N ILE A 52 -2.01 3.74 11.22
CA ILE A 52 -2.91 3.34 12.30
C ILE A 52 -2.14 3.43 13.63
N GLU A 53 -2.57 4.36 14.47
CA GLU A 53 -2.21 4.36 15.89
C GLU A 53 -3.09 3.32 16.60
N ALA A 54 -2.45 2.32 17.21
CA ALA A 54 -3.16 1.40 18.09
C ALA A 54 -3.55 2.16 19.36
N ALA A 55 -4.86 2.25 19.62
CA ALA A 55 -5.46 2.89 20.79
C ALA A 55 -5.09 2.18 22.11
#